data_AF-A0A7J5Z4P5-F1
#
_entry.id   AF-A0A7J5Z4P5-F1
#
_cell.length_a   1.000
_cell.length_b   1.000
_cell.length_c   1.000
_cell.angle_alpha   90.00
_cell.angle_beta   90.00
_cell.angle_gamma   90.00
#
_symmetry.space_group_name_H-M   'P 1'
#
loop_
_entity.id
_entity.type
_entity.pdbx_description
1 polymer ?
#
loop_
_entity_poly.entity_id
_entity_poly.type
_entity_poly.pdbx_seq_one_letter_code
_entity_poly.pdbx_strand_id
1 'polypeptide(L)'
;MDIFFALLLLLREMNLKLLPLPAVFHPEPQPANNRHSDELSEDSRLTDAESNFRVTVFNACLDIIIQQLSQRFTSLNATVNMFEAIHPNTLLQAKDEDLHQAAQRLIEHYSRDIAASFPGQLLSFRTCFRDQIQKLKSMNGLA
;
A
#
# COMPACT_ATOMS: atom_id res chain seq x y z
N MET A 1 5.31 -9.31 -6.80
CA MET A 1 5.90 -8.41 -7.81
C MET A 1 7.09 -7.76 -7.15
N ASP A 2 8.29 -8.14 -7.59
CA ASP A 2 9.56 -7.70 -7.02
C ASP A 2 9.81 -6.21 -7.27
N ILE A 3 10.46 -5.51 -6.34
CA ILE A 3 10.87 -4.10 -6.53
C ILE A 3 11.74 -3.95 -7.79
N PHE A 4 12.55 -4.96 -8.09
CA PHE A 4 13.31 -5.03 -9.33
C PHE A 4 12.43 -5.01 -10.58
N PHE A 5 11.25 -5.64 -10.54
CA PHE A 5 10.32 -5.67 -11.67
C PHE A 5 9.60 -4.34 -11.86
N ALA A 6 9.27 -3.66 -10.75
CA ALA A 6 8.72 -2.30 -10.78
C ALA A 6 9.76 -1.29 -11.30
N LEU A 7 11.02 -1.41 -10.88
CA LEU A 7 12.12 -0.59 -11.38
C LEU A 7 12.38 -0.82 -12.88
N LEU A 8 12.33 -2.08 -13.33
CA LEU A 8 12.50 -2.45 -14.73
C LEU A 8 11.36 -1.93 -15.62
N LEU A 9 10.12 -1.97 -15.11
CA LEU A 9 8.94 -1.42 -15.81
C LEU A 9 9.00 0.11 -15.87
N LEU A 10 9.44 0.78 -14.81
CA LEU A 10 9.62 2.23 -14.80
C LEU A 10 10.72 2.67 -15.76
N LEU A 11 11.86 1.98 -15.76
CA LEU A 11 12.97 2.24 -16.69
C LEU A 11 12.56 2.01 -18.16
N ARG A 12 11.65 1.06 -18.40
CA ARG A 12 11.10 0.77 -19.73
C ARG A 12 10.08 1.83 -20.19
N GLU A 13 9.19 2.26 -19.31
CA GLU A 13 8.18 3.30 -19.59
C GLU A 13 8.81 4.69 -19.77
N MET A 14 9.89 4.99 -19.03
CA MET A 14 10.55 6.29 -19.10
C MET A 14 11.43 6.52 -20.34
N ASN A 15 11.55 5.53 -21.25
CA ASN A 15 12.25 5.64 -22.54
C ASN A 15 13.59 6.40 -22.45
N LEU A 16 14.35 6.15 -21.38
CA LEU A 16 15.71 6.65 -21.23
C LEU A 16 16.58 5.90 -22.25
N LYS A 17 16.55 6.37 -23.50
CA LYS A 17 17.66 6.17 -24.42
C LYS A 17 18.90 6.58 -23.64
N LEU A 18 19.80 5.62 -23.43
CA LEU A 18 21.16 5.81 -22.92
C LEU A 18 21.67 7.17 -23.35
N LEU A 19 21.59 8.16 -22.46
CA LEU A 19 22.01 9.51 -22.77
C LEU A 19 23.54 9.43 -22.89
N PRO A 20 24.14 9.79 -24.03
CA PRO A 20 25.57 9.68 -24.19
C PRO A 20 26.25 10.58 -23.16
N LEU A 21 27.28 10.04 -22.50
CA LEU A 21 28.17 10.80 -21.60
C LEU A 21 28.62 12.08 -22.31
N PRO A 22 28.59 13.26 -21.66
CA PRO A 22 28.78 14.52 -22.35
C PRO A 22 30.20 14.63 -22.87
N ALA A 23 30.32 14.73 -24.20
CA ALA A 23 31.55 15.14 -24.87
C ALA A 23 31.87 16.59 -24.47
N VAL A 24 33.14 16.85 -24.17
CA VAL A 24 33.70 18.17 -23.83
C VAL A 24 33.37 19.17 -24.94
N PHE A 25 32.62 20.22 -24.64
CA PHE A 25 32.22 21.24 -25.61
C PHE A 25 33.09 22.49 -25.47
N HIS A 26 33.78 22.89 -26.55
CA HIS A 26 34.45 24.19 -26.66
C HIS A 26 33.43 25.25 -27.13
N PRO A 27 33.38 26.45 -26.51
CA PRO A 27 32.40 27.47 -26.91
C PRO A 27 32.95 28.34 -28.04
N GLU A 28 32.17 28.48 -29.12
CA GLU A 28 32.33 29.53 -30.12
C GLU A 28 31.36 30.68 -29.79
N PRO A 29 31.78 31.96 -29.81
CA PRO A 29 30.91 33.06 -29.38
C PRO A 29 29.96 33.50 -30.51
N GLN A 30 28.68 33.70 -30.19
CA GLN A 30 27.70 34.31 -31.11
C GLN A 30 27.21 35.69 -30.62
N PRO A 31 26.91 36.62 -31.56
CA PRO A 31 26.70 38.03 -31.23
C PRO A 31 25.27 38.33 -30.78
N ALA A 32 25.16 39.32 -29.90
CA ALA A 32 23.92 39.77 -29.27
C ALA A 32 22.94 40.41 -30.25
N ASN A 33 21.66 40.04 -30.17
CA ASN A 33 20.58 40.88 -30.68
C ASN A 33 19.35 40.81 -29.75
N ASN A 34 18.98 41.98 -29.24
CA ASN A 34 17.79 42.24 -28.43
C ASN A 34 16.53 41.90 -29.22
N ARG A 35 15.52 41.27 -28.59
CA ARG A 35 14.11 41.73 -28.63
C ARG A 35 13.10 40.78 -27.97
N HIS A 36 12.26 41.41 -27.13
CA HIS A 36 10.91 41.04 -26.67
C HIS A 36 10.81 40.12 -25.45
N SER A 37 10.17 40.64 -24.41
CA SER A 37 9.63 39.89 -23.26
C SER A 37 8.53 38.98 -23.75
N ASP A 38 8.92 37.78 -24.17
CA ASP A 38 8.02 36.64 -24.25
C ASP A 38 8.04 36.00 -22.86
N GLU A 39 7.19 36.48 -21.95
CA GLU A 39 6.90 35.82 -20.67
C GLU A 39 6.12 34.51 -20.92
N LEU A 40 6.59 33.68 -21.84
CA LEU A 40 6.35 32.25 -21.75
C LEU A 40 7.22 31.79 -20.60
N SER A 41 6.58 31.45 -19.47
CA SER A 41 7.18 30.69 -18.37
C SER A 41 8.24 29.76 -18.94
N GLU A 42 9.52 30.11 -18.79
CA GLU A 42 10.59 29.23 -19.24
C GLU A 42 10.42 27.94 -18.47
N ASP A 43 10.01 26.89 -19.19
CA ASP A 43 9.95 25.54 -18.67
C ASP A 43 11.40 25.21 -18.31
N SER A 44 11.75 25.52 -17.07
CA SER A 44 13.07 25.36 -16.49
C SER A 44 13.28 23.87 -16.37
N ARG A 45 13.67 23.26 -17.50
CA ARG A 45 14.04 21.85 -17.55
C ARG A 45 15.12 21.69 -16.48
N LEU A 46 14.99 20.65 -15.66
CA LEU A 46 16.03 20.28 -14.70
C LEU A 46 17.32 20.01 -15.49
N THR A 47 18.16 21.03 -15.62
CA THR A 47 19.40 20.98 -16.39
C THR A 47 20.47 20.22 -15.64
N ASP A 48 20.38 20.18 -14.32
CA ASP A 48 21.30 19.45 -13.49
C ASP A 48 20.88 17.97 -13.38
N ALA A 49 21.81 17.09 -13.72
CA ALA A 49 21.57 15.66 -13.78
C ALA A 49 21.15 15.07 -12.42
N GLU A 50 21.64 15.65 -11.32
CA GLU A 50 21.36 15.19 -9.97
C GLU A 50 19.89 15.44 -9.58
N SER A 51 19.39 16.65 -9.79
CA SER A 51 18.00 17.02 -9.48
C SER A 51 17.04 16.31 -10.43
N ASN A 52 17.42 16.12 -11.69
CA ASN A 52 16.63 15.30 -12.61
C ASN A 52 16.54 13.84 -12.11
N PHE A 53 17.66 13.21 -11.72
CA PHE A 53 17.65 11.87 -11.13
C PHE A 53 16.82 11.81 -9.84
N ARG A 54 16.98 12.80 -8.96
CA ARG A 54 16.26 12.90 -7.69
C ARG A 54 14.75 12.92 -7.89
N VAL A 55 14.26 13.77 -8.79
CA VAL A 55 12.82 13.93 -9.02
C VAL A 55 12.25 12.76 -9.82
N THR A 56 12.91 12.36 -10.89
CA THR A 56 12.32 11.41 -11.85
C THR A 56 12.53 9.95 -11.47
N VAL A 57 13.60 9.63 -10.74
CA VAL A 57 13.92 8.26 -10.35
C VAL A 57 13.75 8.07 -8.85
N PHE A 58 14.48 8.84 -8.04
CA PHE A 58 14.51 8.60 -6.59
C PHE A 58 13.15 8.85 -5.92
N ASN A 59 12.54 10.01 -6.14
CA ASN A 59 11.23 10.34 -5.59
C ASN A 59 10.15 9.41 -6.14
N ALA A 60 10.16 9.13 -7.44
CA ALA A 60 9.23 8.17 -8.04
C ALA A 60 9.33 6.78 -7.40
N CYS A 61 10.55 6.31 -7.08
CA CYS A 61 10.74 5.06 -6.35
C CYS A 61 10.14 5.13 -4.93
N LEU A 62 10.33 6.24 -4.21
CA LEU A 62 9.74 6.42 -2.89
C LEU A 62 8.20 6.39 -2.95
N ASP A 63 7.60 7.08 -3.92
CA ASP A 63 6.14 7.10 -4.10
C ASP A 63 5.59 5.70 -4.34
N ILE A 64 6.26 4.91 -5.20
CA ILE A 64 5.89 3.51 -5.45
C ILE A 64 5.99 2.70 -4.16
N ILE A 65 7.09 2.80 -3.41
CA ILE A 65 7.27 2.05 -2.17
C ILE A 65 6.17 2.42 -1.16
N ILE A 66 5.89 3.71 -0.99
CA ILE A 66 4.84 4.21 -0.11
C ILE A 66 3.48 3.65 -0.53
N GLN A 67 3.16 3.71 -1.82
CA GLN A 67 1.90 3.19 -2.34
C GLN A 67 1.78 1.67 -2.13
N GLN A 68 2.82 0.90 -2.42
CA GLN A 68 2.83 -0.55 -2.25
C GLN A 68 2.68 -0.94 -0.78
N LEU A 69 3.39 -0.26 0.12
CA LEU A 69 3.24 -0.46 1.56
C LEU A 69 1.82 -0.13 2.03
N SER A 70 1.29 1.01 1.61
CA SER A 70 -0.08 1.42 1.94
C SER A 70 -1.10 0.37 1.51
N GLN A 71 -1.05 -0.05 0.25
CA GLN A 71 -1.93 -1.08 -0.30
C GLN A 71 -1.82 -2.41 0.47
N ARG A 72 -0.59 -2.81 0.84
CA ARG A 72 -0.36 -4.03 1.62
C ARG A 72 -0.96 -3.95 3.01
N PHE A 73 -0.78 -2.84 3.73
CA PHE A 73 -1.38 -2.65 5.05
C PHE A 73 -2.91 -2.58 5.00
N THR A 74 -3.47 -1.87 4.01
CA THR A 74 -4.92 -1.82 3.81
C THR A 74 -5.50 -3.21 3.54
N SER A 75 -4.87 -3.99 2.66
CA SER A 75 -5.33 -5.34 2.31
C SER A 75 -5.21 -6.31 3.48
N LEU A 76 -4.11 -6.21 4.25
CA LEU A 76 -3.93 -6.99 5.48
C LEU A 76 -5.02 -6.65 6.50
N ASN A 77 -5.28 -5.36 6.73
CA ASN A 77 -6.32 -4.93 7.65
C ASN A 77 -7.72 -5.41 7.21
N ALA A 78 -8.03 -5.34 5.92
CA ALA A 78 -9.27 -5.88 5.38
C ALA A 78 -9.40 -7.39 5.61
N THR A 79 -8.31 -8.14 5.43
CA THR A 79 -8.28 -9.59 5.69
C THR A 79 -8.50 -9.87 7.18
N VAL A 80 -7.80 -9.18 8.07
CA VAL A 80 -7.97 -9.31 9.52
C VAL A 80 -9.41 -9.00 9.94
N ASN A 81 -10.01 -7.94 9.41
CA ASN A 81 -11.39 -7.56 9.73
C ASN A 81 -12.42 -8.56 9.19
N MET A 82 -12.15 -9.25 8.08
CA MET A 82 -13.03 -10.30 7.58
C MET A 82 -13.20 -11.44 8.61
N PHE A 83 -12.14 -11.74 9.37
CA PHE A 83 -12.15 -12.77 10.42
C PHE A 83 -12.46 -12.21 11.82
N GLU A 84 -12.96 -10.98 11.93
CA GLU A 84 -13.17 -10.34 13.23
C GLU A 84 -14.07 -11.13 14.18
N ALA A 85 -15.02 -11.90 13.64
CA ALA A 85 -15.95 -12.71 14.40
C ALA A 85 -15.27 -13.78 15.27
N ILE A 86 -14.09 -14.26 14.86
CA ILE A 86 -13.33 -15.28 15.60
C ILE A 86 -12.20 -14.69 16.46
N HIS A 87 -12.02 -13.37 16.45
CA HIS A 87 -11.04 -12.73 17.31
C HIS A 87 -11.44 -12.86 18.78
N PRO A 88 -10.52 -13.23 19.68
CA PRO A 88 -10.82 -13.38 21.11
C PRO A 88 -11.44 -12.13 21.74
N ASN A 89 -10.98 -10.93 21.33
CA ASN A 89 -11.55 -9.67 21.83
C ASN A 89 -13.00 -9.50 21.41
N THR A 90 -13.31 -9.71 20.12
CA THR A 90 -14.67 -9.64 19.59
C THR A 90 -15.56 -10.68 20.25
N LEU A 91 -15.10 -11.92 20.37
CA LEU A 91 -15.85 -13.00 21.04
C LEU A 91 -16.21 -12.64 22.49
N LEU A 92 -15.34 -11.92 23.22
CA LEU A 92 -15.59 -11.59 24.63
C LEU A 92 -16.47 -10.34 24.81
N GLN A 93 -16.36 -9.37 23.90
CA GLN A 93 -16.89 -8.01 24.08
C GLN A 93 -18.09 -7.69 23.19
N ALA A 94 -18.21 -8.31 22.02
CA ALA A 94 -19.30 -8.03 21.09
C ALA A 94 -20.65 -8.52 21.63
N LYS A 95 -21.70 -7.77 21.31
CA LYS A 95 -23.08 -8.21 21.53
C LYS A 95 -23.41 -9.35 20.56
N ASP A 96 -24.43 -10.13 20.91
CA ASP A 96 -24.84 -11.30 20.14
C ASP A 96 -25.21 -10.94 18.70
N GLU A 97 -25.96 -9.85 18.50
CA GLU A 97 -26.34 -9.35 17.17
C GLU A 97 -25.12 -8.93 16.35
N ASP A 98 -24.20 -8.16 16.94
CA ASP A 98 -22.99 -7.68 16.25
C ASP A 98 -22.09 -8.85 15.84
N LEU A 99 -21.92 -9.82 16.75
CA LEU A 99 -21.14 -11.03 16.52
C LEU A 99 -21.80 -11.93 15.46
N HIS A 100 -23.13 -12.03 15.48
CA HIS A 100 -23.89 -12.78 14.48
C HIS A 100 -23.72 -12.15 13.09
N GLN A 101 -23.84 -10.83 12.98
CA GLN A 101 -23.65 -10.11 11.72
C GLN A 101 -22.21 -10.22 11.20
N ALA A 102 -21.21 -10.17 12.07
CA ALA A 102 -19.82 -10.39 11.69
C ALA A 102 -19.61 -11.83 11.15
N ALA A 103 -20.21 -12.83 11.80
CA ALA A 103 -20.16 -14.21 11.34
C ALA A 103 -20.90 -14.42 10.02
N GLN A 104 -22.02 -13.71 9.78
CA GLN A 104 -22.74 -13.72 8.51
C GLN A 104 -21.87 -13.18 7.38
N ARG A 105 -21.22 -12.02 7.56
CA ARG A 105 -20.30 -11.46 6.56
C ARG A 105 -19.17 -12.44 6.19
N LEU A 106 -18.64 -13.15 7.17
CA LEU A 106 -17.61 -14.16 6.95
C LEU A 106 -18.14 -15.32 6.07
N ILE A 107 -19.36 -15.80 6.32
CA ILE A 107 -19.99 -16.87 5.52
C ILE A 107 -20.32 -16.39 4.12
N GLU A 108 -20.80 -15.16 3.95
CA GLU A 108 -21.09 -14.60 2.62
C GLU A 108 -19.82 -14.60 1.76
N HIS A 109 -18.67 -14.26 2.35
CA HIS A 109 -17.38 -14.26 1.67
C HIS A 109 -16.85 -15.69 1.39
N TYR A 110 -17.02 -16.62 2.33
CA TYR A 110 -16.52 -18.00 2.26
C TYR A 110 -17.65 -19.03 2.21
N SER A 111 -18.68 -18.77 1.39
CA SER A 111 -19.92 -19.56 1.37
C SER A 111 -19.76 -21.01 0.95
N ARG A 112 -18.63 -21.35 0.31
CA ARG A 112 -18.28 -22.72 -0.07
C ARG A 112 -17.59 -23.49 1.05
N ASP A 113 -16.95 -22.78 1.97
CA ASP A 113 -16.06 -23.35 2.98
C ASP A 113 -16.69 -23.33 4.39
N ILE A 114 -17.63 -22.42 4.62
CA ILE A 114 -18.26 -22.22 5.93
C ILE A 114 -19.75 -22.50 5.84
N ALA A 115 -20.25 -23.38 6.72
CA ALA A 115 -21.65 -23.73 6.78
C ALA A 115 -22.53 -22.56 7.26
N ALA A 116 -23.75 -22.47 6.73
CA ALA A 116 -24.71 -21.43 7.12
C ALA A 116 -25.11 -21.47 8.61
N SER A 117 -24.90 -22.60 9.30
CA SER A 117 -25.11 -22.74 10.74
C SER A 117 -24.03 -22.07 11.60
N PHE A 118 -22.93 -21.60 11.00
CA PHE A 118 -21.78 -21.05 11.71
C PHE A 118 -22.11 -19.91 12.69
N PRO A 119 -22.99 -18.94 12.41
CA PRO A 119 -23.23 -17.83 13.34
C PRO A 119 -23.85 -18.31 14.66
N GLY A 120 -24.81 -19.24 14.56
CA GLY A 120 -25.41 -19.86 15.75
C GLY A 120 -24.40 -20.71 16.52
N GLN A 121 -23.60 -21.51 15.82
CA GLN A 121 -22.54 -22.30 16.43
C GLN A 121 -21.48 -21.44 17.13
N LEU A 122 -21.13 -20.29 16.54
CA LEU A 122 -20.16 -19.36 17.11
C LEU A 122 -20.67 -18.74 18.42
N LEU A 123 -21.96 -18.39 18.49
CA LEU A 123 -22.58 -17.91 19.73
C LEU A 123 -22.59 -19.00 20.81
N SER A 124 -22.93 -20.24 20.46
CA SER A 124 -22.85 -21.37 21.39
C SER A 124 -21.41 -21.62 21.86
N PHE A 125 -20.45 -21.61 20.93
CA PHE A 125 -19.02 -21.76 21.23
C PHE A 125 -18.55 -20.68 22.21
N ARG A 126 -18.83 -19.42 21.93
CA ARG A 126 -18.48 -18.30 22.82
C ARG A 126 -19.03 -18.54 24.24
N THR A 127 -20.28 -18.95 24.37
CA THR A 127 -20.92 -19.18 25.67
C THR A 127 -20.28 -20.36 26.41
N CYS A 128 -20.04 -21.48 25.74
CA CYS A 128 -19.44 -22.67 26.34
C CYS A 128 -17.97 -22.47 26.74
N PHE A 129 -17.22 -21.66 26.00
CA PHE A 129 -15.78 -21.51 26.14
C PHE A 129 -15.34 -20.13 26.66
N ARG A 130 -16.28 -19.32 27.16
CA ARG A 130 -16.04 -17.91 27.56
C ARG A 130 -14.82 -17.75 28.48
N ASP A 131 -14.74 -18.53 29.54
CA ASP A 131 -13.67 -18.44 30.53
C ASP A 131 -12.29 -18.83 29.94
N GLN A 132 -12.28 -19.78 29.02
CA GLN A 132 -11.07 -20.24 28.35
C GLN A 132 -10.55 -19.19 27.37
N ILE A 133 -11.47 -18.56 26.62
CA ILE A 133 -11.15 -17.43 25.72
C ILE A 133 -10.60 -16.26 26.54
N GLN A 134 -11.20 -15.95 27.70
CA GLN A 134 -10.72 -14.90 28.61
C GLN A 134 -9.30 -15.19 29.12
N LYS A 135 -9.01 -16.45 29.51
CA LYS A 135 -7.68 -16.86 29.96
C LYS A 135 -6.62 -16.73 28.86
N LEU A 136 -6.92 -17.17 27.64
CA LEU A 136 -6.00 -17.07 26.50
C LEU A 136 -5.67 -15.61 26.15
N LYS A 137 -6.66 -14.71 26.21
CA LYS A 137 -6.44 -13.27 26.04
C LYS A 137 -5.44 -12.72 27.07
N SER A 138 -5.56 -13.13 28.33
CA SER A 138 -4.68 -12.68 29.42
C SER A 138 -3.22 -13.15 29.26
N MET A 139 -2.99 -14.30 28.63
CA MET A 139 -1.64 -14.85 28.44
C MET A 139 -0.86 -14.12 27.33
N ASN A 140 -1.54 -13.68 26.26
CA ASN A 140 -0.92 -12.95 25.15
C ASN A 140 -0.62 -11.48 25.48
N GLY A 141 -1.10 -10.95 26.61
CA GLY A 141 -0.80 -9.58 27.06
C GLY A 141 0.47 -9.44 27.91
N LEU A 142 1.21 -10.53 28.12
CA LEU A 142 2.43 -10.60 28.94
C LEU A 142 3.72 -10.79 28.12
N ALA A 143 3.63 -10.73 26.79
CA ALA A 143 4.76 -10.90 25.87
C ALA A 143 5.06 -9.59 25.12
#